data_AF-A0A519SQ70-F1
#
_entry.id   AF-A0A519SQ70-F1
#
_cell.length_a   1.000
_cell.length_b   1.000
_cell.length_c   1.000
_cell.angle_alpha   90.00
_cell.angle_beta   90.00
_cell.angle_gamma   90.00
#
_symmetry.space_group_name_H-M   'P 1'
#
loop_
_entity.id
_entity.type
_entity.pdbx_description
1 polymer ?
#
loop_
_entity_poly.entity_id
_entity_poly.type
_entity_poly.pdbx_seq_one_letter_code
_entity_poly.pdbx_strand_id
1 'polypeptide(L)' 'MAPILIEPLSEQAYELLRQLEALHILRMISKVPTPVAPTRSLAGSLSDEAADELRKHTEQVRAEWDRTF' A
#
# COMPACT_ATOMS: atom_id res chain seq x y z
N MET A 1 -4.99 5.46 -23.97
CA MET A 1 -5.86 6.65 -24.19
C MET A 1 -5.23 7.82 -23.46
N ALA A 2 -5.22 9.00 -24.07
CA ALA A 2 -4.64 10.19 -23.45
C ALA A 2 -5.65 10.81 -22.46
N PRO A 3 -5.22 11.27 -21.27
CA PRO A 3 -6.09 11.97 -20.35
C PRO A 3 -6.47 13.34 -20.90
N ILE A 4 -7.71 13.77 -20.63
CA ILE A 4 -8.23 15.07 -21.03
C ILE A 4 -8.20 16.00 -19.82
N LEU A 5 -7.71 17.23 -20.01
CA LEU A 5 -7.77 18.28 -19.01
C LEU A 5 -9.15 18.95 -19.08
N ILE A 6 -9.86 19.00 -17.96
CA ILE A 6 -11.18 19.65 -17.86
C ILE A 6 -11.08 20.75 -16.80
N GLU A 7 -11.44 21.98 -17.18
CA GLU A 7 -11.53 23.11 -16.28
C GLU A 7 -13.02 23.40 -15.99
N PRO A 8 -13.51 23.17 -14.76
CA PRO A 8 -14.87 23.51 -14.39
C PRO A 8 -15.02 25.04 -14.25
N LEU A 9 -15.97 25.62 -14.99
CA LEU A 9 -16.22 27.06 -15.03
C LEU A 9 -17.25 27.54 -13.99
N SER A 10 -17.92 26.61 -13.30
CA SER A 10 -18.90 26.92 -12.26
C SER A 10 -18.90 25.85 -11.16
N GLU A 11 -19.47 26.16 -10.00
CA GLU A 11 -19.63 25.17 -8.92
C GLU A 11 -20.53 24.00 -9.33
N GLN A 12 -21.57 24.26 -10.14
CA GLN A 12 -22.46 23.20 -10.64
C GLN A 12 -21.70 22.18 -11.50
N ALA A 13 -20.70 22.63 -12.27
CA ALA A 13 -19.84 21.74 -13.03
C ALA A 13 -19.02 20.83 -12.12
N TYR A 14 -18.62 21.32 -10.94
CA TYR A 14 -17.87 20.52 -9.96
C TYR A 14 -18.70 19.38 -9.38
N GLU A 15 -19.96 19.66 -9.04
CA GLU A 15 -20.90 18.66 -8.56
C GLU A 15 -21.19 17.59 -9.64
N LEU A 16 -21.34 18.01 -10.90
CA LEU A 16 -21.49 17.08 -12.02
C LEU A 16 -20.27 16.16 -12.16
N LEU A 17 -19.06 16.70 -12.08
CA LEU A 17 -17.82 15.92 -12.15
C LEU A 17 -17.73 14.89 -11.02
N ARG A 18 -18.15 15.26 -9.80
CA ARG A 18 -18.27 14.33 -8.66
C ARG A 18 -19.26 13.20 -8.93
N GLN A 19 -20.43 13.51 -9.49
CA GLN A 19 -21.42 12.51 -9.84
C GLN A 19 -20.91 11.53 -10.90
N LEU A 20 -20.20 12.04 -11.93
CA LEU A 20 -19.58 11.21 -12.96
C LEU A 20 -18.46 10.31 -12.40
N GLU A 21 -17.72 10.80 -11.40
CA GLU A 21 -16.74 9.99 -10.67
C GLU A 21 -17.41 8.87 -9.86
N ALA A 22 -18.51 9.17 -9.16
CA ALA A 22 -19.28 8.18 -8.41
C ALA A 22 -19.88 7.07 -9.30
N LEU A 23 -20.16 7.40 -10.57
CA LEU A 23 -20.62 6.44 -11.58
C LEU A 23 -19.47 5.73 -12.30
N HIS A 24 -18.21 5.97 -11.91
CA HIS A 24 -17.01 5.42 -12.53
C HIS A 24 -16.84 5.74 -14.03
N ILE A 25 -17.45 6.82 -14.51
CA ILE A 25 -17.32 7.29 -15.90
C ILE A 25 -16.01 8.08 -16.07
N LEU A 26 -15.64 8.84 -15.04
CA LEU A 26 -14.41 9.64 -14.98
C LEU A 26 -13.61 9.26 -13.73
N ARG A 27 -12.30 9.48 -13.78
CA ARG A 27 -11.41 9.31 -12.63
C ARG A 27 -10.48 10.51 -12.53
N MET A 28 -10.36 11.09 -11.35
CA MET A 28 -9.40 12.16 -11.11
C MET A 28 -7.97 11.61 -11.16
N ILE A 29 -7.10 12.24 -11.96
CA ILE A 29 -5.69 11.90 -12.01
C ILE A 29 -4.93 12.96 -11.21
N SER A 30 -4.61 12.65 -9.96
CA SER A 30 -3.75 13.50 -9.13
C SER A 30 -2.34 13.52 -9.70
N LYS A 31 -1.90 14.68 -10.22
CA LYS A 31 -0.54 14.88 -10.75
C LYS A 31 0.50 15.11 -9.65
N VAL A 32 0.07 15.29 -8.40
CA VAL A 32 0.97 15.48 -7.28
C VAL A 32 1.61 14.12 -6.96
N PRO A 33 2.94 13.97 -7.12
CA PRO A 33 3.61 12.76 -6.68
C PRO A 33 3.39 12.68 -5.17
N THR A 34 2.67 11.64 -4.74
CA THR A 34 2.62 11.30 -3.32
C THR A 34 4.06 11.06 -2.90
N PRO A 35 4.59 11.76 -1.89
CA PRO A 35 5.95 11.50 -1.44
C PRO A 35 5.98 10.05 -0.97
N VAL A 36 6.65 9.20 -1.76
CA VAL A 36 6.86 7.81 -1.41
C VAL A 36 7.74 7.85 -0.17
N ALA A 37 7.18 7.47 0.98
CA ALA A 37 7.93 7.39 2.21
C ALA A 37 9.16 6.50 1.97
N PRO A 38 10.37 6.88 2.44
CA PRO A 38 11.55 6.06 2.25
C PRO A 38 11.28 4.68 2.83
N THR A 39 11.38 3.65 1.99
CA THR A 39 11.27 2.26 2.40
C THR A 39 12.45 1.95 3.32
N ARG A 40 12.21 1.97 4.63
CA ARG A 40 13.22 1.58 5.61
C ARG A 40 13.51 0.10 5.43
N SER A 41 14.74 -0.23 5.06
CA SER A 41 15.20 -1.63 5.09
C SER A 41 15.15 -2.12 6.53
N LEU A 42 14.35 -3.15 6.79
CA LEU A 42 14.33 -3.87 8.07
C LEU A 42 15.30 -5.05 8.07
N ALA A 43 16.05 -5.26 6.98
CA ALA A 43 17.07 -6.30 6.95
C ALA A 43 18.17 -5.98 7.98
N GLY A 44 18.37 -6.87 8.93
CA GLY A 44 19.35 -6.68 10.02
C GLY A 44 18.89 -5.71 11.12
N SER A 45 17.59 -5.42 11.24
CA SER A 45 17.06 -4.57 12.32
C SER A 45 16.95 -5.29 13.68
N LEU A 46 17.10 -6.61 13.70
CA LEU A 46 17.10 -7.41 14.93
C LEU A 46 18.51 -7.42 15.55
N SER A 47 18.58 -7.27 16.87
CA SER A 47 19.79 -7.60 17.64
C SER A 47 20.09 -9.09 17.53
N ASP A 48 21.35 -9.49 17.67
CA ASP A 48 21.78 -10.89 17.62
C ASP A 48 20.97 -11.78 18.58
N GLU A 49 20.72 -11.32 19.81
CA GLU A 49 19.91 -12.03 20.81
C GLU A 49 18.48 -12.32 20.32
N ALA A 50 17.76 -11.30 19.86
CA ALA A 50 16.41 -11.43 19.30
C ALA A 50 16.38 -12.31 18.04
N ALA A 51 17.42 -12.27 17.20
CA ALA A 51 17.53 -13.13 16.03
C ALA A 51 17.71 -14.62 16.43
N ASP A 52 18.50 -14.89 17.47
CA ASP A 52 18.72 -16.23 18.00
C ASP A 52 17.48 -16.79 18.69
N GLU A 53 16.74 -15.99 19.45
CA GLU A 53 15.45 -16.39 20.04
C GLU A 53 14.43 -16.77 18.95
N LEU A 54 14.32 -15.94 17.91
CA LEU A 54 13.43 -16.21 16.78
C LEU A 54 13.80 -17.50 16.06
N ARG A 55 15.10 -17.74 15.85
CA ARG A 55 15.61 -18.97 15.23
C ARG A 55 15.23 -20.20 16.07
N LYS A 56 15.48 -20.14 17.38
CA LYS A 56 15.16 -21.23 18.32
C LYS A 56 13.66 -21.53 18.33
N HIS A 57 12.82 -20.50 18.37
CA HIS A 57 11.37 -20.68 18.35
C HIS A 57 10.88 -21.31 17.03
N THR A 58 11.47 -20.89 15.91
CA THR A 58 11.13 -21.45 14.58
C THR A 58 11.50 -22.94 14.49
N GLU A 59 12.65 -23.33 15.03
CA GLU A 59 13.07 -24.73 15.11
C GLU A 59 12.15 -25.58 15.97
N GLN A 60 11.68 -25.04 17.10
CA GLN A 60 10.71 -25.72 17.97
C GLN A 60 9.40 -25.99 17.25
N VAL A 61 8.81 -24.97 16.62
CA VAL A 61 7.56 -25.11 15.86
C VAL A 61 7.73 -26.12 14.72
N ARG A 62 8.86 -26.08 14.00
CA ARG A 62 9.14 -27.06 12.95
C ARG A 62 9.18 -28.49 13.47
N ALA A 63 9.85 -28.72 14.59
CA ALA A 63 9.92 -30.04 15.22
C ALA A 63 8.55 -30.53 15.71
N GLU A 64 7.67 -29.63 16.15
CA GLU A 64 6.28 -29.96 16.51
C GLU A 64 5.47 -30.40 15.27
N TRP A 65 5.67 -29.73 14.14
CA TRP A 65 5.03 -30.10 12.88
C TRP A 65 5.53 -31.44 12.37
N ASP A 66 6.84 -31.69 12.41
CA ASP A 66 7.46 -32.96 12.02
C ASP A 66 7.04 -34.15 12.92
N ARG A 67 6.55 -33.88 14.13
CA ARG A 67 6.01 -34.92 15.04
C ARG A 67 4.53 -35.24 14.80
N THR A 68 3.82 -34.35 14.11
CA THR A 68 2.36 -34.45 13.94
C THR A 68 1.99 -35.07 12.58
N PHE A 69 2.95 -35.21 11.66
CA PHE A 69 2.84 -35.87 10.36
C PHE A 69 3.84 -37.02 10.25
#